data_AF-A0A5C0AVF2-F1
#
_entry.id   AF-A0A5C0AVF2-F1
#
_cell.length_a   1.000
_cell.length_b   1.000
_cell.length_c   1.000
_cell.angle_alpha   90.00
_cell.angle_beta   90.00
_cell.angle_gamma   90.00
#
_symmetry.space_group_name_H-M   'P 1'
#
loop_
_entity.id
_entity.type
_entity.pdbx_description
1 polymer ?
#
loop_
_entity_poly.entity_id
_entity_poly.type
_entity_poly.pdbx_seq_one_letter_code
_entity_poly.pdbx_strand_id
1 'polypeptide(L)' 'MRDPARIDEILSELNRYWQANPDLRLGQIIVNMIRPKEPCPEVFYTEDSVVLKRLCDANEALQN' A
#
# COMPACT_ATOMS: atom_id res chain seq x y z
N MET A 1 12.60 14.41 10.66
CA MET A 1 11.28 14.38 9.97
C MET A 1 11.53 14.17 8.49
N ARG A 2 10.74 13.33 7.80
CA ARG A 2 10.88 13.15 6.34
C ARG A 2 10.05 14.23 5.62
N ASP A 3 10.45 14.60 4.41
CA ASP A 3 9.71 15.53 3.56
C ASP A 3 8.32 14.96 3.20
N PRO A 4 7.21 15.68 3.46
CA PRO A 4 5.88 15.26 3.01
C PRO A 4 5.72 15.17 1.49
N ALA A 5 6.45 15.97 0.70
CA ALA A 5 6.32 15.98 -0.76
C ALA A 5 6.63 14.61 -1.41
N ARG A 6 7.44 13.78 -0.73
CA ARG A 6 7.72 12.39 -1.17
C ARG A 6 6.47 11.50 -1.22
N ILE A 7 5.39 11.88 -0.52
CA ILE A 7 4.13 11.12 -0.46
C ILE A 7 3.40 11.24 -1.79
N ASP A 8 3.30 12.45 -2.35
CA ASP A 8 2.56 12.68 -3.59
C ASP A 8 3.22 11.95 -4.78
N GLU A 9 4.55 11.97 -4.84
CA GLU A 9 5.32 11.26 -5.86
C GLU A 9 5.05 9.75 -5.83
N ILE A 10 5.16 9.11 -4.66
CA ILE A 10 4.95 7.66 -4.56
C ILE A 10 3.49 7.27 -4.82
N LEU A 11 2.51 8.10 -4.43
CA LEU A 11 1.11 7.85 -4.71
C LEU A 11 0.80 7.96 -6.21
N SER A 12 1.39 8.91 -6.92
CA SER A 12 1.23 9.08 -8.37
C SER A 12 1.72 7.84 -9.13
N GLU A 13 2.95 7.39 -8.85
CA GLU A 13 3.53 6.23 -9.53
C GLU A 13 2.83 4.92 -9.14
N LEU A 14 2.44 4.77 -7.87
CA LEU A 14 1.65 3.62 -7.42
C LEU A 14 0.31 3.56 -8.16
N ASN A 15 -0.42 4.67 -8.25
CA ASN A 15 -1.68 4.74 -8.97
C ASN A 15 -1.50 4.37 -10.46
N ARG A 16 -0.49 4.93 -11.12
CA ARG A 16 -0.19 4.62 -12.53
C ARG A 16 0.10 3.13 -12.75
N TYR A 17 0.94 2.54 -11.91
CA TYR A 17 1.29 1.12 -12.01
C TYR A 17 0.08 0.22 -11.73
N TRP A 18 -0.69 0.54 -10.70
CA TRP A 18 -1.81 -0.29 -10.27
C TRP A 18 -2.96 -0.26 -11.28
N GLN A 19 -3.28 0.91 -11.86
CA GLN A 19 -4.26 0.98 -12.95
C GLN A 19 -3.87 0.12 -14.17
N ALA A 20 -2.58 -0.01 -14.45
CA ALA A 20 -2.08 -0.87 -15.52
C ALA A 20 -2.08 -2.38 -15.14
N ASN A 21 -2.24 -2.72 -13.86
CA ASN A 21 -2.20 -4.09 -13.34
C ASN A 21 -3.34 -4.33 -12.32
N PRO A 22 -4.61 -4.25 -12.76
CA PRO A 22 -5.77 -4.23 -11.85
C PRO A 22 -6.00 -5.53 -11.07
N ASP A 23 -5.44 -6.65 -11.53
CA ASP A 23 -5.54 -7.94 -10.85
C ASP A 23 -4.65 -8.06 -9.61
N LEU A 24 -3.65 -7.16 -9.47
CA LEU A 24 -2.79 -7.11 -8.30
C LEU A 24 -3.48 -6.34 -7.17
N ARG A 25 -3.23 -6.78 -5.94
CA ARG A 25 -3.59 -6.06 -4.71
C ARG A 25 -2.41 -5.24 -4.19
N LEU A 26 -2.64 -4.25 -3.33
CA LEU A 26 -1.59 -3.37 -2.79
C LEU A 26 -0.43 -4.17 -2.21
N GLY A 27 -0.75 -5.14 -1.36
CA GLY A 27 0.24 -5.97 -0.68
C GLY A 27 1.15 -6.72 -1.65
N GLN A 28 0.59 -7.22 -2.75
CA GLN A 28 1.34 -7.89 -3.81
C GLN A 28 2.26 -6.91 -4.55
N ILE A 29 1.77 -5.72 -4.89
CA ILE A 29 2.57 -4.68 -5.54
C ILE A 29 3.79 -4.34 -4.68
N ILE A 30 3.58 -4.05 -3.40
CA ILE A 30 4.65 -3.70 -2.46
C ILE A 30 5.66 -4.83 -2.31
N VAL A 31 5.22 -6.07 -2.11
CA VAL A 31 6.12 -7.23 -1.98
C VAL A 31 6.90 -7.48 -3.28
N ASN A 32 6.24 -7.38 -4.45
CA ASN A 32 6.87 -7.59 -5.76
C ASN A 32 7.94 -6.53 -6.07
N MET A 33 7.75 -5.28 -5.63
CA MET A 33 8.71 -4.19 -5.83
C MET A 33 9.88 -4.26 -4.83
N ILE A 34 9.61 -4.61 -3.57
CA ILE A 34 10.64 -4.71 -2.52
C ILE A 34 11.50 -5.97 -2.69
N ARG A 35 10.90 -7.07 -3.16
CA ARG A 35 11.54 -8.41 -3.26
C ARG A 35 12.24 -8.78 -1.94
N PRO A 36 11.49 -8.90 -0.84
CA PRO A 36 12.08 -9.18 0.46
C PRO A 36 12.85 -10.50 0.41
N LYS A 37 13.96 -10.57 1.16
CA LYS A 37 14.80 -11.78 1.22
C LYS A 37 14.04 -12.97 1.81
N GLU A 38 13.19 -12.70 2.80
CA GLU A 38 12.31 -13.68 3.41
C GLU A 38 10.87 -13.49 2.92
N PRO A 39 10.09 -14.58 2.74
CA PRO A 39 8.69 -14.48 2.35
C PRO A 39 7.87 -13.67 3.36
N CYS A 40 6.95 -12.84 2.88
CA CYS A 40 6.01 -12.07 3.70
C CYS A 40 4.55 -12.41 3.33
N PRO A 41 4.07 -13.65 3.59
CA PRO A 41 2.76 -14.11 3.15
C PRO A 41 1.62 -13.26 3.73
N GLU A 42 1.75 -12.81 4.97
CA GLU A 42 0.75 -11.96 5.63
C GLU A 42 0.51 -10.65 4.87
N VAL A 43 1.57 -10.05 4.31
CA VAL A 43 1.44 -8.85 3.48
C VAL A 43 0.98 -9.19 2.06
N PHE A 44 1.56 -10.24 1.47
CA PHE A 44 1.29 -10.62 0.08
C PHE A 44 -0.17 -11.08 -0.15
N TYR A 45 -0.75 -11.82 0.80
CA TYR A 45 -2.10 -12.37 0.67
C TYR A 45 -3.20 -11.50 1.27
N THR A 46 -2.87 -10.37 1.90
CA THR A 46 -3.90 -9.48 2.45
C THR A 46 -4.74 -8.85 1.34
N GLU A 47 -6.07 -8.85 1.54
CA GLU A 47 -7.03 -8.20 0.65
C GLU A 47 -7.05 -6.66 0.81
N ASP A 48 -7.26 -5.93 -0.27
CA ASP A 48 -7.31 -4.46 -0.23
C ASP A 48 -8.46 -3.94 0.65
N SER A 49 -9.57 -4.67 0.74
CA SER A 49 -10.70 -4.33 1.63
C SER A 49 -10.28 -4.33 3.10
N VAL A 50 -9.37 -5.22 3.51
CA VAL A 50 -8.82 -5.28 4.87
C VAL A 50 -7.89 -4.10 5.11
N VAL A 51 -7.04 -3.76 4.13
CA VAL A 51 -6.13 -2.61 4.23
C VAL A 51 -6.92 -1.31 4.31
N LEU A 52 -7.90 -1.13 3.42
CA LEU A 52 -8.75 0.06 3.37
C LEU A 52 -9.48 0.27 4.70
N LYS A 53 -10.11 -0.78 5.25
CA LYS A 53 -10.77 -0.69 6.55
C LYS A 53 -9.81 -0.20 7.64
N ARG A 54 -8.63 -0.82 7.74
CA ARG A 54 -7.63 -0.45 8.77
C ARG A 54 -7.12 0.97 8.60
N LEU A 55 -6.96 1.46 7.37
CA LEU A 55 -6.59 2.84 7.09
C LEU A 55 -7.69 3.83 7.51
N CYS A 56 -8.97 3.54 7.19
CA CYS A 56 -10.10 4.36 7.63
C CYS A 56 -10.17 4.44 9.17
N ASP A 57 -10.15 3.29 9.85
CA ASP A 57 -10.20 3.22 11.31
C ASP A 57 -9.04 4.03 11.94
N ALA A 58 -7.83 3.92 11.39
CA ALA A 58 -6.66 4.65 11.88
C ALA A 58 -6.76 6.17 11.64
N ASN A 59 -7.28 6.60 10.50
CA ASN A 59 -7.45 8.03 10.19
C ASN A 59 -8.52 8.67 11.07
N GLU A 60 -9.62 7.96 11.35
CA GLU A 60 -10.65 8.42 12.30
C GLU A 60 -10.08 8.55 13.71
N ALA A 61 -9.24 7.62 14.15
CA ALA A 61 -8.59 7.68 15.46
C ALA A 61 -7.63 8.88 15.60
N LEU A 62 -7.06 9.39 14.51
CA LEU A 62 -6.20 10.59 14.52
C LEU A 62 -6.97 11.91 14.63
N GLN A 63 -8.29 11.89 14.41
CA GLN A 63 -9.15 13.07 14.47
C GLN A 63 -9.81 13.27 15.85
N ASN A 64 -9.65 12.31 16.76
CA ASN A 64 -10.15 12.34 18.15
C ASN A 64 -9.00 12.58 19.14
#